data_AF-A0A1W1WQC0-F1
#
_entry.id   AF-A0A1W1WQC0-F1
#
_cell.length_a   1.000
_cell.length_b   1.000
_cell.length_c   1.000
_cell.angle_alpha   90.00
_cell.angle_beta   90.00
_cell.angle_gamma   90.00
#
_symmetry.space_group_name_H-M   'P 1'
#
loop_
_entity.id
_entity.type
_entity.pdbx_description
1 polymer ?
#
loop_
_entity_poly.entity_id
_entity_poly.type
_entity_poly.pdbx_seq_one_letter_code
_entity_poly.pdbx_strand_id
1 'polypeptide(L)'
;MDKNLIQDIYCYASHSFTSDKYNAIAINALTQYKEKYFLIFFLTKKAFLENDPAEISWVAWDEYDIEIIMIASKLCSIEWSYDAIRETVAKVLDKYFGGYLNSQEYAKDIAKIIINDFEKYKNNFSFHKEFEKLLSDYHNGKFPDNSDKCIPVRIDVD
;
A
#
# COMPACT_ATOMS: atom_id res chain seq x y z
N MET A 1 2.15 -24.98 4.28
CA MET A 1 2.05 -23.60 3.79
C MET A 1 0.60 -23.18 3.99
N ASP A 2 0.37 -22.19 4.85
CA ASP A 2 -0.96 -21.90 5.37
C ASP A 2 -1.91 -21.41 4.27
N LYS A 3 -2.93 -22.20 3.94
CA LYS A 3 -3.97 -21.86 2.95
C LYS A 3 -4.76 -20.62 3.39
N ASN A 4 -4.77 -20.35 4.70
CA ASN A 4 -5.48 -19.23 5.31
C ASN A 4 -4.84 -17.88 4.96
N LEU A 5 -3.51 -17.74 4.96
CA LEU A 5 -2.87 -16.44 4.69
C LEU A 5 -3.11 -15.94 3.25
N ILE A 6 -3.03 -16.83 2.26
CA ILE A 6 -3.36 -16.46 0.87
C ILE A 6 -4.83 -16.08 0.77
N GLN A 7 -5.71 -16.80 1.46
CA GLN A 7 -7.15 -16.57 1.47
C GLN A 7 -7.55 -15.32 2.27
N ASP A 8 -6.80 -14.93 3.29
CA ASP A 8 -6.99 -13.71 4.07
C ASP A 8 -6.53 -12.49 3.28
N ILE A 9 -5.42 -12.58 2.55
CA ILE A 9 -5.03 -11.57 1.56
C ILE A 9 -5.99 -11.58 0.37
N TYR A 10 -6.50 -12.75 -0.04
CA TYR A 10 -7.53 -12.83 -1.08
C TYR A 10 -8.81 -12.17 -0.60
N CYS A 11 -9.22 -12.38 0.66
CA CYS A 11 -10.40 -11.77 1.28
C CYS A 11 -10.19 -10.27 1.47
N TYR A 12 -9.05 -9.83 2.02
CA TYR A 12 -8.74 -8.42 2.21
C TYR A 12 -8.70 -7.68 0.88
N ALA A 13 -8.07 -8.29 -0.12
CA ALA A 13 -8.03 -7.72 -1.46
C ALA A 13 -9.40 -7.85 -2.17
N SER A 14 -10.17 -8.93 -1.98
CA SER A 14 -11.47 -9.17 -2.62
C SER A 14 -12.63 -8.36 -2.09
N HIS A 15 -12.58 -7.89 -0.85
CA HIS A 15 -13.55 -6.89 -0.36
C HIS A 15 -13.34 -5.53 -1.06
N SER A 16 -12.13 -5.27 -1.59
CA SER A 16 -11.77 -4.06 -2.36
C SER A 16 -11.77 -4.28 -3.89
N PHE A 17 -12.02 -5.50 -4.39
CA PHE A 17 -11.95 -5.84 -5.82
C PHE A 17 -13.31 -5.91 -6.50
N THR A 18 -13.62 -4.92 -7.34
CA THR A 18 -14.77 -4.97 -8.26
C THR A 18 -14.40 -5.35 -9.70
N SER A 19 -13.12 -5.67 -10.00
CA SER A 19 -12.67 -5.94 -11.39
C SER A 19 -11.70 -7.13 -11.54
N ASP A 20 -12.08 -8.11 -12.37
CA ASP A 20 -11.36 -9.36 -12.70
C ASP A 20 -9.91 -9.17 -13.19
N LYS A 21 -9.61 -8.02 -13.79
CA LYS A 21 -8.28 -7.73 -14.36
C LYS A 21 -7.20 -7.49 -13.30
N TYR A 22 -7.58 -6.93 -12.16
CA TYR A 22 -6.65 -6.65 -11.06
C TYR A 22 -6.33 -7.92 -10.26
N ASN A 23 -7.31 -8.81 -10.16
CA ASN A 23 -7.16 -10.15 -9.58
C ASN A 23 -6.05 -10.93 -10.30
N ALA A 24 -6.06 -10.97 -11.64
CA ALA A 24 -5.08 -11.76 -12.39
C ALA A 24 -3.62 -11.29 -12.19
N ILE A 25 -3.39 -9.97 -12.12
CA ILE A 25 -2.05 -9.40 -11.93
C ILE A 25 -1.53 -9.68 -10.52
N ALA A 26 -2.35 -9.44 -9.51
CA ALA A 26 -2.00 -9.70 -8.11
C ALA A 26 -1.78 -11.20 -7.85
N ILE A 27 -2.66 -12.06 -8.37
CA ILE A 27 -2.54 -13.52 -8.25
C ILE A 27 -1.25 -14.03 -8.90
N ASN A 28 -0.90 -13.52 -10.08
CA ASN A 28 0.34 -13.93 -10.74
C ASN A 28 1.57 -13.52 -9.91
N ALA A 29 1.61 -12.27 -9.43
CA ALA A 29 2.70 -11.79 -8.58
C ALA A 29 2.79 -12.58 -7.25
N LEU A 30 1.66 -12.84 -6.59
CA LEU A 30 1.59 -13.65 -5.37
C LEU A 30 2.07 -15.09 -5.58
N THR A 31 1.78 -15.68 -6.74
CA THR A 31 2.18 -17.05 -7.06
C THR A 31 3.68 -17.15 -7.31
N GLN A 32 4.26 -16.18 -8.01
CA GLN A 32 5.66 -16.22 -8.44
C GLN A 32 6.62 -15.61 -7.42
N TYR A 33 6.19 -14.59 -6.68
CA TYR A 33 7.05 -13.72 -5.87
C TYR A 33 6.50 -13.50 -4.45
N LYS A 34 5.83 -14.50 -3.87
CA LYS A 34 5.06 -14.38 -2.60
C LYS A 34 5.72 -13.50 -1.53
N GLU A 35 6.95 -13.81 -1.11
CA GLU A 35 7.63 -13.08 -0.02
C GLU A 35 7.99 -11.64 -0.42
N LYS A 36 8.52 -11.47 -1.64
CA LYS A 36 8.85 -10.16 -2.21
C LYS A 36 7.60 -9.31 -2.38
N TYR A 37 6.48 -9.90 -2.82
CA TYR A 37 5.19 -9.23 -2.95
C TYR A 37 4.70 -8.70 -1.61
N PHE A 38 4.69 -9.53 -0.56
CA PHE A 38 4.23 -9.09 0.76
C PHE A 38 5.08 -7.98 1.35
N LEU A 39 6.39 -8.07 1.21
CA LEU A 39 7.29 -7.01 1.63
C LEU A 39 6.97 -5.71 0.88
N ILE A 40 6.90 -5.75 -0.45
CA ILE A 40 6.66 -4.54 -1.24
C ILE A 40 5.26 -3.97 -0.97
N PHE A 41 4.23 -4.81 -0.87
CA PHE A 41 2.88 -4.40 -0.52
C PHE A 41 2.87 -3.63 0.80
N PHE A 42 3.51 -4.19 1.84
CA PHE A 42 3.63 -3.54 3.13
C PHE A 42 4.33 -2.19 3.05
N LEU A 43 5.50 -2.13 2.39
CA LEU A 43 6.27 -0.90 2.22
C LEU A 43 5.47 0.18 1.47
N THR A 44 4.72 -0.25 0.46
CA THR A 44 3.89 0.66 -0.34
C THR A 44 2.72 1.18 0.49
N LYS A 45 2.03 0.33 1.26
CA LYS A 45 0.95 0.74 2.18
C LYS A 45 1.45 1.76 3.19
N LYS A 46 2.59 1.48 3.83
CA LYS A 46 3.23 2.42 4.76
C LYS A 46 3.53 3.76 4.10
N ALA A 47 4.12 3.75 2.90
CA ALA A 47 4.44 4.97 2.17
C ALA A 47 3.20 5.82 1.84
N PHE A 48 2.08 5.18 1.47
CA PHE A 48 0.83 5.89 1.21
C PHE A 48 0.21 6.49 2.48
N LEU A 49 0.33 5.83 3.64
CA LEU A 49 -0.16 6.37 4.91
C LEU A 49 0.67 7.56 5.40
N GLU A 50 1.98 7.54 5.15
CA GLU A 50 2.87 8.65 5.54
C GLU A 50 2.74 9.87 4.62
N ASN A 51 2.38 9.65 3.35
CA ASN A 51 2.42 10.68 2.32
C ASN A 51 1.04 11.20 1.93
N ASP A 52 -0.01 10.39 2.14
CA ASP A 52 -1.43 10.65 1.87
C ASP A 52 -1.68 11.51 0.62
N PRO A 53 -1.34 11.00 -0.59
CA PRO A 53 -1.23 11.82 -1.79
C PRO A 53 -2.54 12.49 -2.23
N ALA A 54 -3.68 11.93 -1.88
CA ALA A 54 -5.00 12.49 -2.16
C ALA A 54 -5.69 13.09 -0.92
N GLU A 55 -5.00 13.13 0.24
CA GLU A 55 -5.56 13.59 1.51
C GLU A 55 -6.87 12.86 1.87
N ILE A 56 -6.91 11.53 1.70
CA ILE A 56 -8.10 10.68 1.97
C ILE A 56 -7.85 9.63 3.05
N SER A 57 -6.65 9.54 3.61
CA SER A 57 -6.33 8.55 4.66
C SER A 57 -7.12 8.75 5.97
N TRP A 58 -7.71 9.94 6.16
CA TRP A 58 -8.62 10.25 7.26
C TRP A 58 -10.02 9.64 7.09
N VAL A 59 -10.39 9.21 5.87
CA VAL A 59 -11.71 8.64 5.57
C VAL A 59 -11.74 7.17 5.93
N ALA A 60 -10.79 6.39 5.39
CA ALA A 60 -10.67 4.98 5.66
C ALA A 60 -9.24 4.47 5.39
N TRP A 61 -8.92 3.34 6.02
CA TRP A 61 -7.59 2.77 5.92
C TRP A 61 -7.32 2.10 4.56
N ASP A 62 -8.36 1.73 3.81
CA ASP A 62 -8.33 0.93 2.58
C ASP A 62 -8.40 1.74 1.27
N GLU A 63 -8.47 3.07 1.33
CA GLU A 63 -8.71 3.96 0.17
C GLU A 63 -7.69 3.83 -0.99
N TYR A 64 -6.47 3.41 -0.70
CA TYR A 64 -5.40 3.26 -1.71
C TYR A 64 -5.10 1.81 -2.10
N ASP A 65 -5.94 0.84 -1.69
CA ASP A 65 -5.62 -0.58 -1.82
C ASP A 65 -5.38 -0.99 -3.27
N ILE A 66 -6.16 -0.45 -4.22
CA ILE A 66 -6.02 -0.76 -5.64
C ILE A 66 -4.65 -0.28 -6.16
N GLU A 67 -4.25 0.94 -5.83
CA GLU A 67 -2.99 1.54 -6.25
C GLU A 67 -1.81 0.78 -5.65
N ILE A 68 -1.91 0.46 -4.36
CA ILE A 68 -0.89 -0.30 -3.62
C ILE A 68 -0.70 -1.69 -4.22
N ILE A 69 -1.79 -2.41 -4.52
CA ILE A 69 -1.75 -3.73 -5.16
C ILE A 69 -1.10 -3.63 -6.54
N MET A 70 -1.46 -2.62 -7.33
CA MET A 70 -0.91 -2.40 -8.66
C MET A 70 0.57 -2.08 -8.63
N ILE A 71 1.01 -1.23 -7.70
CA ILE A 71 2.41 -0.89 -7.50
C ILE A 71 3.17 -2.15 -7.05
N ALA A 72 2.73 -2.81 -5.98
CA ALA A 72 3.41 -3.97 -5.43
C ALA A 72 3.56 -5.11 -6.44
N SER A 73 2.51 -5.39 -7.21
CA SER A 73 2.54 -6.41 -8.25
C SER A 73 3.57 -6.10 -9.34
N LYS A 74 3.62 -4.84 -9.81
CA LYS A 74 4.58 -4.43 -10.85
C LYS A 74 6.01 -4.48 -10.32
N LEU A 75 6.24 -3.92 -9.13
CA LEU A 75 7.55 -3.84 -8.49
C LEU A 75 8.20 -5.22 -8.24
N CYS A 76 7.42 -6.29 -8.15
CA CYS A 76 7.95 -7.65 -8.02
C CYS A 76 8.84 -8.08 -9.20
N SER A 77 8.54 -7.59 -10.40
CA SER A 77 9.11 -8.08 -11.67
C SER A 77 10.11 -7.13 -12.34
N ILE A 78 10.33 -5.94 -11.77
CA ILE A 78 11.24 -4.94 -12.34
C ILE A 78 12.60 -4.92 -11.63
N GLU A 79 13.55 -4.20 -12.25
CA GLU A 79 14.81 -3.83 -11.63
C GLU A 79 14.57 -3.00 -10.36
N TRP A 80 15.29 -3.34 -9.28
CA TRP A 80 15.18 -2.64 -8.01
C TRP A 80 16.06 -1.39 -7.99
N SER A 81 15.57 -0.31 -8.61
CA SER A 81 16.22 1.00 -8.64
C SER A 81 15.24 2.12 -8.31
N TYR A 82 15.77 3.26 -7.84
CA TYR A 82 14.94 4.41 -7.50
C TYR A 82 14.12 4.91 -8.67
N ASP A 83 14.73 5.02 -9.85
CA ASP A 83 14.03 5.50 -11.03
C ASP A 83 12.93 4.53 -11.48
N ALA A 84 13.18 3.22 -11.46
CA ALA A 84 12.19 2.22 -11.84
C ALA A 84 11.00 2.17 -10.87
N ILE A 85 11.26 2.30 -9.56
CA ILE A 85 10.21 2.37 -8.53
C ILE A 85 9.41 3.66 -8.69
N ARG A 86 10.08 4.82 -8.76
CA ARG A 86 9.46 6.13 -8.94
C ARG A 86 8.57 6.18 -10.18
N GLU A 87 9.05 5.70 -11.32
CA GLU A 87 8.24 5.66 -12.54
C GLU A 87 7.02 4.75 -12.43
N THR A 88 7.16 3.60 -11.75
CA THR A 88 6.05 2.68 -11.52
C THR A 88 4.97 3.32 -10.67
N VAL A 89 5.36 3.98 -9.57
CA VAL A 89 4.45 4.72 -8.69
C VAL A 89 3.78 5.86 -9.46
N ALA A 90 4.56 6.69 -10.17
CA ALA A 90 4.03 7.81 -10.94
C ALA A 90 2.98 7.38 -11.97
N LYS A 91 3.24 6.30 -12.72
CA LYS A 91 2.29 5.74 -13.70
C LYS A 91 0.99 5.24 -13.06
N VAL A 92 1.05 4.74 -11.82
CA VAL A 92 -0.15 4.31 -11.11
C VAL A 92 -0.89 5.53 -10.59
N LEU A 93 -0.21 6.46 -9.90
CA LEU A 93 -0.85 7.68 -9.42
C LEU A 93 -1.50 8.50 -10.54
N ASP A 94 -0.83 8.66 -11.68
CA ASP A 94 -1.37 9.39 -12.84
C ASP A 94 -2.60 8.67 -13.45
N LYS A 95 -2.64 7.34 -13.41
CA LYS A 95 -3.80 6.57 -13.89
C LYS A 95 -5.06 6.80 -13.04
N TYR A 96 -4.91 6.88 -11.72
CA TYR A 96 -6.04 6.95 -10.79
C TYR A 96 -6.38 8.38 -10.34
N PHE A 97 -5.38 9.27 -10.32
CA PHE A 97 -5.50 10.64 -9.84
C PHE A 97 -4.95 11.69 -10.82
N GLY A 98 -4.67 11.30 -12.07
CA GLY A 98 -4.17 12.22 -13.10
C GLY A 98 -5.11 13.41 -13.28
N GLY A 99 -4.54 14.61 -13.24
CA GLY A 99 -5.30 15.87 -13.30
C GLY A 99 -5.80 16.39 -11.94
N TYR A 100 -5.66 15.63 -10.86
CA TYR A 100 -6.04 16.03 -9.51
C TYR A 100 -4.84 16.26 -8.57
N LEU A 101 -3.71 15.59 -8.81
CA LEU A 101 -2.50 15.72 -7.98
C LEU A 101 -1.20 15.74 -8.81
N ASN A 102 -0.12 16.26 -8.20
CA ASN A 102 1.21 16.25 -8.80
C ASN A 102 1.85 14.85 -8.68
N SER A 103 1.46 13.93 -9.55
CA SER A 103 1.85 12.51 -9.46
C SER A 103 3.36 12.28 -9.46
N GLN A 104 4.14 13.19 -10.06
CA GLN A 104 5.60 13.08 -10.10
C GLN A 104 6.27 13.43 -8.77
N GLU A 105 5.68 14.35 -8.00
CA GLU A 105 6.20 14.76 -6.69
C GLU A 105 5.92 13.69 -5.65
N TYR A 106 4.66 13.28 -5.50
CA TYR A 106 4.27 12.19 -4.60
C TYR A 106 4.99 10.87 -4.93
N ALA A 107 5.17 10.56 -6.22
CA ALA A 107 5.93 9.37 -6.60
C ALA A 107 7.39 9.40 -6.16
N LYS A 108 8.04 10.57 -6.07
CA LYS A 108 9.40 10.68 -5.53
C LYS A 108 9.42 10.32 -4.05
N ASP A 109 8.48 10.84 -3.27
CA ASP A 109 8.49 10.63 -1.82
C ASP A 109 8.09 9.20 -1.45
N ILE A 110 7.06 8.66 -2.10
CA ILE A 110 6.68 7.25 -1.95
C ILE A 110 7.85 6.33 -2.34
N ALA A 111 8.53 6.59 -3.45
CA ALA A 111 9.67 5.77 -3.88
C ALA A 111 10.85 5.82 -2.89
N LYS A 112 11.13 7.00 -2.30
CA LYS A 112 12.15 7.13 -1.25
C LYS A 112 11.80 6.27 -0.03
N ILE A 113 10.55 6.32 0.44
CA ILE A 113 10.11 5.54 1.61
C ILE A 113 10.26 4.04 1.32
N ILE A 114 9.76 3.57 0.17
CA ILE A 114 9.84 2.17 -0.24
C ILE A 114 11.30 1.69 -0.26
N ILE A 115 12.22 2.44 -0.87
CA ILE A 115 13.64 2.03 -0.94
C ILE A 115 14.31 2.03 0.42
N ASN A 116 14.14 3.12 1.18
CA ASN A 116 14.79 3.28 2.48
C ASN A 116 14.37 2.19 3.45
N ASP A 117 13.11 1.78 3.39
CA ASP A 117 12.58 0.75 4.26
C ASP A 117 12.85 -0.66 3.71
N PHE A 118 12.89 -0.86 2.40
CA PHE A 118 13.26 -2.16 1.83
C PHE A 118 14.59 -2.69 2.38
N GLU A 119 15.61 -1.82 2.47
CA GLU A 119 16.91 -2.20 3.04
C GLU A 119 16.85 -2.59 4.52
N LYS A 120 15.93 -2.00 5.29
CA LYS A 120 15.73 -2.31 6.71
C LYS A 120 15.01 -3.64 6.90
N TYR A 121 14.02 -3.93 6.06
CA TYR A 121 13.09 -5.04 6.26
C TYR A 121 13.49 -6.32 5.49
N LYS A 122 14.24 -6.23 4.39
CA LYS A 122 14.50 -7.37 3.48
C LYS A 122 15.02 -8.66 4.13
N ASN A 123 15.74 -8.55 5.25
CA ASN A 123 16.35 -9.72 5.92
C ASN A 123 15.53 -10.24 7.11
N ASN A 124 14.58 -9.45 7.64
CA ASN A 124 13.87 -9.74 8.89
C ASN A 124 12.35 -9.55 8.79
N PHE A 125 11.80 -9.49 7.57
CA PHE A 125 10.40 -9.18 7.36
C PHE A 125 9.47 -10.30 7.84
N SER A 126 8.49 -9.94 8.66
CA SER A 126 7.36 -10.79 9.01
C SER A 126 6.07 -10.03 8.73
N PHE A 127 5.37 -10.39 7.66
CA PHE A 127 4.15 -9.68 7.22
C PHE A 127 3.14 -9.52 8.35
N HIS A 128 2.88 -10.60 9.11
CA HIS A 128 1.90 -10.59 10.18
C HIS A 128 2.26 -9.59 11.31
N LYS A 129 3.50 -9.66 11.82
CA LYS A 129 3.95 -8.75 12.90
C LYS A 129 3.94 -7.29 12.46
N GLU A 130 4.38 -7.02 11.24
CA GLU A 130 4.45 -5.66 10.71
C GLU A 130 3.04 -5.11 10.40
N PHE A 131 2.12 -5.94 9.94
CA PHE A 131 0.72 -5.55 9.70
C PHE A 131 0.00 -5.21 11.01
N GLU A 132 0.14 -6.04 12.06
CA GLU A 132 -0.42 -5.76 13.39
C GLU A 132 0.12 -4.46 13.99
N LYS A 133 1.40 -4.18 13.80
CA LYS A 133 2.01 -2.93 14.25
C LYS A 133 1.46 -1.73 13.49
N LEU A 134 1.33 -1.83 12.16
CA LEU A 134 0.79 -0.76 11.32
C LEU A 134 -0.66 -0.43 11.68
N LEU A 135 -1.49 -1.46 11.91
CA LEU A 135 -2.84 -1.36 12.46
C LEU A 135 -2.87 -0.54 13.76
N SER A 136 -2.03 -0.94 14.71
CA SER A 136 -1.94 -0.29 16.01
C SER A 136 -1.49 1.16 15.87
N ASP A 137 -0.48 1.45 15.05
CA ASP A 137 0.04 2.81 14.85
C ASP A 137 -1.01 3.72 14.17
N TYR A 138 -1.82 3.18 13.25
CA TYR A 138 -2.94 3.91 12.63
C TYR A 138 -4.02 4.28 13.65
N HIS A 139 -4.50 3.31 14.43
CA HIS A 139 -5.51 3.57 15.47
C HIS A 139 -5.02 4.48 16.60
N ASN A 140 -3.70 4.56 16.80
CA ASN A 140 -3.08 5.43 17.81
C ASN A 140 -2.67 6.81 17.25
N GLY A 141 -3.02 7.15 16.01
CA GLY A 141 -2.78 8.49 15.43
C GLY A 141 -1.31 8.84 15.25
N LYS A 142 -0.43 7.85 15.01
CA LYS A 142 1.03 8.09 14.87
C LYS A 142 1.47 8.53 13.47
N PHE A 143 0.57 8.56 12.50
CA PHE A 143 0.84 9.10 11.18
C PHE A 143 0.58 10.61 11.18
N PRO A 144 1.35 11.39 10.37
CA PRO A 144 1.25 12.85 10.38
C PRO A 144 -0.20 13.30 10.21
N ASP A 145 -0.65 14.02 11.22
CA ASP A 145 -1.98 14.55 11.37
C ASP A 145 -2.12 15.73 10.40
N ASN A 146 -2.74 15.54 9.23
CA ASN A 146 -3.19 16.65 8.39
C ASN A 146 -4.50 17.27 8.93
N SER A 147 -4.82 17.08 10.22
CA SER A 147 -6.09 17.49 10.81
C SER A 147 -6.12 18.97 11.23
N ASP A 148 -6.54 19.81 10.28
CA ASP A 148 -7.47 20.91 10.61
C ASP A 148 -8.93 20.45 10.47
N LYS A 149 -9.20 19.16 10.31
CA LYS A 149 -10.56 18.59 10.18
C LYS A 149 -10.71 17.24 10.90
N CYS A 150 -10.50 17.25 12.21
CA CYS A 150 -10.93 16.16 13.07
C CYS A 150 -12.45 16.26 13.31
N ILE A 151 -13.25 15.38 12.68
CA ILE A 151 -14.58 15.03 13.20
C ILE A 151 -14.50 13.58 13.68
N PRO A 152 -14.65 13.30 14.98
CA PRO A 152 -14.66 11.94 15.49
C PRO A 152 -15.95 11.24 15.04
N VAL A 153 -15.81 10.13 14.32
CA VAL A 153 -16.95 9.23 14.09
C VAL A 153 -17.20 8.48 15.40
N ARG A 154 -18.16 8.98 16.18
CA ARG A 154 -18.85 8.18 17.21
C ARG A 154 -19.69 7.13 16.49
N ILE A 155 -19.50 5.87 16.86
CA ILE A 155 -20.49 4.82 16.61
C ILE A 155 -21.10 4.52 17.97
N ASP A 156 -22.32 4.99 18.19
CA ASP A 156 -23.17 4.48 19.27
C ASP A 156 -23.53 3.03 18.93
N VAL A 157 -23.31 2.14 19.89
CA VAL A 157 -23.68 0.73 19.81
C VAL A 157 -24.89 0.57 20.72
N ASP A 158 -26.03 0.21 20.14
CA ASP A 158 -27.19 -0.31 20.89
C ASP A 158 -26.90 -1.71 21.44
#